data_AF-A0AAV5SLR4-F1
#
_entry.id   AF-A0AAV5SLR4-F1
#
_cell.length_a   1.000
_cell.length_b   1.000
_cell.length_c   1.000
_cell.angle_alpha   90.00
_cell.angle_beta   90.00
_cell.angle_gamma   90.00
#
_symmetry.space_group_name_H-M   'P 1'
#
loop_
_entity.id
_entity.type
_entity.pdbx_description
1 polymer ?
#
loop_
_entity_poly.entity_id
_entity_poly.type
_entity_poly.pdbx_seq_one_letter_code
_entity_poly.pdbx_strand_id
1 'polypeptide(L)'
;MSQDYHRPRPSGLAGAILDKQASKFNEDEASLLLEWIKELTKEEMNTSGDRRDFQDTLKDGTLLCKLINALKAGSIKKIMKPMSNFNCLENINQFCTHARSLGVPDEETFQSVDLFDGRDLFSVTVTLRSLGKKVEKSLGIAGPKAVSKDKIYNA
;
A
#
# COMPACT_ATOMS: atom_id res chain seq x y z
N MET A 1 27.32 -6.24 3.88
CA MET A 1 26.70 -7.43 3.26
C MET A 1 25.21 -7.22 3.23
N SER A 2 24.71 -6.60 2.16
CA SER A 2 23.27 -6.42 1.95
C SER A 2 22.69 -7.79 1.62
N GLN A 3 22.03 -8.44 2.57
CA GLN A 3 21.25 -9.64 2.27
C GLN A 3 20.06 -9.20 1.41
N ASP A 4 20.24 -9.30 0.10
CA ASP A 4 19.15 -9.19 -0.86
C ASP A 4 18.23 -10.38 -0.62
N TYR A 5 17.18 -10.16 0.17
CA TYR A 5 16.20 -11.17 0.56
C TYR A 5 15.25 -11.41 -0.62
N HIS A 6 15.78 -11.78 -1.79
CA HIS A 6 14.96 -12.05 -2.96
C HIS A 6 14.36 -13.45 -2.80
N ARG A 7 13.19 -13.53 -2.15
CA ARG A 7 12.44 -14.79 -2.09
C ARG A 7 12.09 -15.20 -3.52
N PRO A 8 12.42 -16.43 -3.96
CA PRO A 8 12.14 -16.87 -5.32
C PRO A 8 10.64 -16.72 -5.63
N ARG A 9 10.35 -16.20 -6.82
CA ARG A 9 8.96 -16.08 -7.29
C ARG A 9 8.29 -17.47 -7.25
N PRO A 10 7.08 -17.59 -6.69
CA PRO A 10 6.36 -18.86 -6.67
C PRO A 10 6.10 -19.40 -8.09
N SER A 11 6.39 -20.69 -8.32
CA SER A 11 6.07 -21.35 -9.59
C SER A 11 4.63 -21.87 -9.62
N GLY A 12 4.06 -22.06 -10.82
CA GLY A 12 2.73 -22.62 -11.02
C GLY A 12 1.60 -21.61 -10.87
N LEU A 13 0.45 -22.04 -10.31
CA LEU A 13 -0.76 -21.21 -10.20
C LEU A 13 -0.53 -19.89 -9.44
N ALA A 14 0.26 -19.93 -8.36
CA ALA A 14 0.58 -18.73 -7.57
C ALA A 14 1.37 -17.70 -8.39
N GLY A 15 2.31 -18.14 -9.24
CA GLY A 15 3.06 -17.26 -10.12
C GLY A 15 2.17 -16.57 -11.16
N ALA A 16 1.25 -17.32 -11.78
CA ALA A 16 0.33 -16.81 -12.78
C ALA A 16 -0.69 -15.79 -12.21
N ILE A 17 -1.09 -15.95 -10.95
CA ILE A 17 -1.93 -14.97 -10.25
C ILE A 17 -1.17 -13.65 -10.10
N LEU A 18 0.10 -13.70 -9.66
CA LEU A 18 0.95 -12.52 -9.54
C LEU A 18 1.18 -11.83 -10.88
N ASP A 19 1.35 -12.57 -11.99
CA ASP A 19 1.47 -11.98 -13.33
C ASP A 19 0.19 -11.24 -13.70
N LYS A 20 -0.97 -11.86 -13.44
CA LYS A 20 -2.26 -11.25 -13.74
C LYS A 20 -2.54 -10.02 -12.90
N GLN A 21 -2.18 -10.03 -11.62
CA GLN A 21 -2.27 -8.86 -10.74
C GLN A 21 -1.30 -7.78 -11.23
N ALA A 22 -0.10 -8.17 -11.65
CA ALA A 22 0.88 -7.24 -12.14
C ALA A 22 0.38 -6.45 -13.37
N SER A 23 -0.29 -7.12 -14.32
CA SER A 23 -0.92 -6.46 -15.48
C SER A 23 -2.07 -5.51 -15.11
N LYS A 24 -2.66 -5.63 -13.92
CA LYS A 24 -3.73 -4.75 -13.44
C LYS A 24 -3.23 -3.53 -12.68
N PHE A 25 -1.94 -3.49 -12.35
CA PHE A 25 -1.35 -2.33 -11.70
C PHE A 25 -1.44 -1.13 -12.64
N ASN A 26 -2.07 -0.05 -12.16
CA ASN A 26 -2.24 1.17 -12.92
C ASN A 26 -1.44 2.30 -12.26
N GLU A 27 -0.53 2.90 -13.02
CA GLU A 27 0.36 3.95 -12.54
C GLU A 27 -0.39 5.26 -12.23
N ASP A 28 -1.42 5.62 -13.01
CA ASP A 28 -2.30 6.75 -12.67
C ASP A 28 -2.98 6.50 -11.31
N GLU A 29 -3.48 5.28 -11.05
CA GLU A 29 -4.09 4.94 -9.75
C GLU A 29 -3.08 5.04 -8.61
N ALA A 30 -1.88 4.51 -8.81
CA ALA A 30 -0.79 4.57 -7.84
C ALA A 30 -0.43 6.03 -7.50
N SER A 31 -0.32 6.90 -8.49
CA SER A 31 -0.02 8.32 -8.30
C SER A 31 -1.10 9.03 -7.47
N LEU A 32 -2.38 8.83 -7.79
CA LEU A 32 -3.49 9.42 -7.04
C LEU A 32 -3.55 8.91 -5.59
N LEU A 33 -3.21 7.65 -5.36
CA LEU A 33 -3.12 7.08 -4.02
C LEU A 33 -1.97 7.71 -3.23
N LEU A 34 -0.81 7.93 -3.85
CA LEU A 34 0.32 8.61 -3.20
C LEU A 34 -0.01 10.07 -2.89
N GLU A 35 -0.68 10.80 -3.81
CA GLU A 35 -1.19 12.15 -3.54
C GLU A 35 -2.10 12.16 -2.31
N TRP A 36 -3.05 11.22 -2.22
CA TRP A 36 -3.94 11.12 -1.08
C TRP A 36 -3.19 10.85 0.23
N ILE A 37 -2.19 9.97 0.21
CA ILE A 37 -1.33 9.71 1.38
C ILE A 37 -0.55 10.97 1.76
N LYS A 38 -0.02 11.72 0.79
CA LYS A 38 0.66 13.00 1.00
C LYS A 38 -0.27 14.03 1.65
N GLU A 39 -1.51 14.15 1.17
CA GLU A 39 -2.49 15.09 1.72
C GLU A 39 -2.84 14.77 3.18
N LEU A 40 -2.99 13.48 3.52
CA LEU A 40 -3.34 13.05 4.88
C LEU A 40 -2.17 13.08 5.86
N THR A 41 -0.99 12.62 5.43
CA THR A 41 0.21 12.60 6.28
C THR A 41 0.90 13.96 6.37
N LYS A 42 0.60 14.87 5.42
CA LYS A 42 1.25 16.18 5.24
C LYS A 42 2.77 16.08 5.10
N GLU A 43 3.27 14.95 4.58
CA GLU A 43 4.69 14.75 4.32
C GLU A 43 5.04 14.94 2.85
N GLU A 44 6.21 15.49 2.59
CA GLU A 44 6.76 15.61 1.26
C GLU A 44 7.31 14.24 0.83
N MET A 45 6.67 13.64 -0.18
CA MET A 45 7.06 12.34 -0.75
C MET A 45 6.93 12.35 -2.27
N ASN A 46 7.54 11.35 -2.91
CA ASN A 46 7.35 11.11 -4.33
C ASN A 46 5.90 10.67 -4.59
N THR A 47 5.28 11.27 -5.60
CA THR A 47 3.91 10.96 -6.05
C THR A 47 3.90 10.32 -7.44
N SER A 48 5.07 9.92 -7.93
CA SER A 48 5.25 9.15 -9.16
C SER A 48 4.49 7.84 -9.07
N GLY A 49 3.66 7.58 -10.07
CA GLY A 49 2.93 6.33 -10.22
C GLY A 49 3.78 5.15 -10.68
N ASP A 50 5.05 5.39 -11.04
CA ASP A 50 5.97 4.33 -11.46
C ASP A 50 6.08 3.26 -10.38
N ARG A 51 6.08 1.99 -10.79
CA ARG A 51 6.13 0.86 -9.86
C ARG A 51 7.27 0.93 -8.85
N ARG A 52 8.47 1.31 -9.29
CA ARG A 52 9.66 1.34 -8.45
C ARG A 52 9.56 2.49 -7.46
N ASP A 53 9.15 3.67 -7.93
CA ASP A 53 8.95 4.84 -7.06
C ASP A 53 7.84 4.59 -6.03
N PHE A 54 6.72 4.01 -6.46
CA PHE A 54 5.60 3.64 -5.59
C PHE A 54 6.02 2.66 -4.51
N GLN A 55 6.77 1.62 -4.90
CA GLN A 55 7.32 0.66 -3.96
C GLN A 55 8.29 1.34 -3.00
N ASP A 56 9.30 2.04 -3.50
CA ASP A 56 10.36 2.66 -2.70
C ASP A 56 9.78 3.63 -1.66
N THR A 57 8.81 4.45 -2.07
CA THR A 57 8.12 5.40 -1.20
C THR A 57 7.41 4.72 -0.02
N LEU A 58 6.79 3.55 -0.25
CA LEU A 58 5.97 2.87 0.77
C LEU A 58 6.70 1.72 1.48
N LYS A 59 7.85 1.27 0.97
CA LYS A 59 8.58 0.06 1.41
C LYS A 59 9.01 0.09 2.87
N ASP A 60 9.27 1.26 3.43
CA ASP A 60 9.64 1.40 4.84
C ASP A 60 8.47 1.24 5.81
N GLY A 61 7.23 1.27 5.28
CA GLY A 61 5.98 1.16 6.03
C GLY A 61 5.69 2.34 6.97
N THR A 62 6.62 3.28 7.13
CA THR A 62 6.48 4.42 8.04
C THR A 62 5.34 5.35 7.60
N LEU A 63 5.26 5.66 6.31
CA LEU A 63 4.18 6.46 5.72
C LEU A 63 2.81 5.79 5.86
N LEU A 64 2.75 4.47 5.65
CA LEU A 64 1.53 3.69 5.84
C LEU A 64 1.06 3.75 7.31
N CYS A 65 1.98 3.63 8.26
CA CYS A 65 1.64 3.79 9.67
C CYS A 65 1.15 5.20 10.00
N LYS A 66 1.78 6.23 9.44
CA LYS A 66 1.36 7.63 9.61
C LYS A 66 0.00 7.89 8.99
N LEU A 67 -0.30 7.31 7.84
CA LEU A 67 -1.62 7.38 7.19
C LEU A 67 -2.71 6.89 8.14
N ILE A 68 -2.53 5.69 8.72
CA ILE A 68 -3.48 5.15 9.71
C ILE A 68 -3.64 6.07 10.91
N ASN A 69 -2.56 6.67 11.41
CA ASN A 69 -2.63 7.64 12.50
C ASN A 69 -3.32 8.95 12.11
N ALA A 70 -3.21 9.39 10.85
CA ALA A 70 -3.93 10.55 10.33
C ALA A 70 -5.44 10.27 10.23
N LEU A 71 -5.80 9.05 9.82
CA LEU A 71 -7.19 8.59 9.72
C LEU A 71 -7.83 8.39 11.10
N LYS A 72 -7.09 7.75 12.01
CA LYS A 72 -7.53 7.48 13.38
C LYS A 72 -6.37 7.70 14.33
N ALA A 73 -6.39 8.88 14.96
CA ALA A 73 -5.37 9.31 15.90
C ALA A 73 -5.08 8.26 16.98
N GLY A 74 -3.80 7.93 17.15
CA GLY A 74 -3.33 7.01 18.19
C GLY A 74 -3.52 5.51 17.89
N SER A 75 -3.86 5.14 16.65
CA SER A 75 -3.98 3.72 16.25
C SER A 75 -2.64 2.99 16.35
N ILE A 76 -1.60 3.51 15.71
CA ILE A 76 -0.24 2.97 15.73
C ILE A 76 0.59 3.81 16.68
N LYS A 77 0.79 3.30 17.90
CA LYS A 77 1.51 4.01 18.97
C LYS A 77 3.01 4.11 18.72
N LYS A 78 3.59 3.11 18.04
CA LYS A 78 5.04 3.01 17.84
C LYS A 78 5.36 2.62 16.40
N ILE A 79 5.77 3.61 15.61
CA ILE A 79 6.30 3.39 14.27
C ILE A 79 7.78 3.02 14.42
N MET A 80 8.18 1.86 13.91
CA MET A 80 9.58 1.43 13.92
C MET A 80 10.39 2.29 12.97
N LYS A 81 11.58 2.71 13.40
CA LYS A 81 12.53 3.35 12.47
C LYS A 81 13.05 2.28 11.49
N PRO A 82 13.10 2.55 10.18
CA PRO A 82 13.54 1.60 9.15
C PRO A 82 15.06 1.40 9.19
N MET A 83 15.56 0.87 10.31
CA MET A 83 16.99 0.54 10.50
C MET A 83 17.30 -0.90 10.06
N SER A 84 16.28 -1.74 9.91
CA SER A 84 16.40 -3.13 9.52
C SER A 84 15.18 -3.56 8.71
N ASN A 85 15.35 -4.58 7.86
CA ASN A 85 14.25 -5.15 7.07
C ASN A 85 13.08 -5.60 7.97
N PHE A 86 13.38 -6.14 9.15
CA PHE A 86 12.38 -6.53 10.13
C PHE A 86 11.51 -5.34 10.57
N ASN A 87 12.12 -4.18 10.82
CA ASN A 87 11.39 -2.99 11.22
C ASN A 87 10.45 -2.49 10.11
N CYS A 88 10.89 -2.53 8.85
CA CYS A 88 10.06 -2.16 7.71
C CYS A 88 8.87 -3.12 7.56
N LEU A 89 9.12 -4.43 7.60
CA LEU A 89 8.07 -5.46 7.54
C LEU A 89 7.07 -5.32 8.70
N GLU A 90 7.55 -5.02 9.91
CA GLU A 90 6.69 -4.82 11.08
C GLU A 90 5.80 -3.58 10.93
N ASN A 91 6.33 -2.48 10.39
CA ASN A 91 5.51 -1.30 10.09
C ASN A 91 4.40 -1.63 9.10
N ILE A 92 4.71 -2.35 8.02
CA ILE A 92 3.71 -2.73 7.03
C ILE A 92 2.66 -3.68 7.64
N ASN A 93 3.08 -4.64 8.48
CA ASN A 93 2.15 -5.53 9.18
C ASN A 93 1.21 -4.78 10.15
N GLN A 94 1.72 -3.76 10.86
CA GLN A 94 0.90 -2.89 11.68
C GLN A 94 -0.15 -2.17 10.83
N PHE A 95 0.26 -1.59 9.69
CA PHE A 95 -0.68 -0.99 8.74
C PHE A 95 -1.81 -1.95 8.35
N CYS A 96 -1.49 -3.17 7.87
CA CYS A 96 -2.51 -4.12 7.43
C CYS A 96 -3.48 -4.49 8.56
N THR A 97 -2.97 -4.65 9.78
CA THR A 97 -3.78 -4.98 10.96
C THR A 97 -4.76 -3.87 11.32
N HIS A 98 -4.32 -2.61 11.26
CA HIS A 98 -5.19 -1.47 11.51
C HIS A 98 -6.15 -1.19 10.35
N ALA A 99 -5.73 -1.42 9.09
CA ALA A 99 -6.61 -1.34 7.93
C ALA A 99 -7.80 -2.32 8.06
N ARG A 100 -7.55 -3.56 8.49
CA ARG A 100 -8.62 -4.52 8.83
C ARG A 100 -9.54 -4.01 9.92
N SER A 101 -8.98 -3.43 10.97
CA SER A 101 -9.75 -2.84 12.08
C SER A 101 -10.61 -1.65 11.65
N LEU A 102 -10.24 -0.96 10.57
CA LEU A 102 -11.02 0.10 9.93
C LEU A 102 -12.08 -0.44 8.94
N GLY A 103 -12.18 -1.76 8.77
CA GLY A 103 -13.20 -2.42 7.97
C GLY A 103 -12.77 -2.81 6.56
N VAL A 104 -11.47 -2.80 6.25
CA VAL A 104 -10.95 -3.37 5.00
C VAL A 104 -11.04 -4.90 5.07
N PRO A 105 -11.68 -5.58 4.10
CA PRO A 105 -11.75 -7.05 4.05
C PRO A 105 -10.36 -7.67 3.90
N ASP A 106 -10.13 -8.83 4.52
CA ASP A 106 -8.84 -9.53 4.44
C ASP A 106 -8.46 -9.89 2.98
N GLU A 107 -9.46 -10.22 2.15
CA GLU A 107 -9.31 -10.47 0.71
C GLU A 107 -8.80 -9.27 -0.08
N GLU A 108 -9.01 -8.05 0.43
CA GLU A 108 -8.53 -6.80 -0.17
C GLU A 108 -7.28 -6.27 0.57
N THR A 109 -6.71 -7.03 1.52
CA THR A 109 -5.44 -6.70 2.17
C THR A 109 -4.25 -7.40 1.50
N PHE A 110 -3.04 -6.88 1.73
CA PHE A 110 -1.79 -7.45 1.25
C PHE A 110 -0.90 -7.92 2.41
N GLN A 111 0.12 -8.72 2.11
CA GLN A 111 1.14 -9.15 3.07
C GLN A 111 2.35 -8.23 3.02
N SER A 112 3.07 -8.07 4.13
CA SER A 112 4.20 -7.13 4.19
C SER A 112 5.29 -7.37 3.14
N VAL A 113 5.52 -8.63 2.79
CA VAL A 113 6.44 -9.08 1.72
C VAL A 113 5.98 -8.70 0.31
N ASP A 114 4.69 -8.44 0.09
CA ASP A 114 4.16 -8.07 -1.24
C ASP A 114 4.58 -6.65 -1.63
N LEU A 115 4.61 -5.75 -0.64
CA LEU A 115 5.14 -4.41 -0.80
C LEU A 115 6.67 -4.37 -0.64
N PHE A 116 7.20 -5.03 0.40
CA PHE A 116 8.63 -4.94 0.70
C PHE A 116 9.51 -5.47 -0.45
N ASP A 117 9.16 -6.63 -1.01
CA ASP A 117 9.84 -7.22 -2.16
C ASP A 117 9.22 -6.81 -3.50
N GLY A 118 8.11 -6.07 -3.50
CA GLY A 118 7.44 -5.58 -4.72
C GLY A 118 6.78 -6.68 -5.56
N ARG A 119 6.36 -7.77 -4.90
CA ARG A 119 5.79 -8.95 -5.57
C ARG A 119 4.38 -8.70 -6.08
N ASP A 120 3.59 -7.91 -5.34
CA ASP A 120 2.21 -7.60 -5.69
C ASP A 120 1.82 -6.18 -5.25
N LEU A 121 2.28 -5.21 -6.04
CA LEU A 121 1.93 -3.80 -5.84
C LEU A 121 0.46 -3.50 -6.16
N PHE A 122 -0.20 -4.34 -6.96
CA PHE A 122 -1.62 -4.17 -7.27
C PHE A 122 -2.48 -4.43 -6.04
N SER A 123 -2.20 -5.47 -5.26
CA SER A 123 -2.93 -5.69 -4.00
C SER A 123 -2.73 -4.53 -3.03
N VAL A 124 -1.54 -3.88 -3.02
CA VAL A 124 -1.30 -2.67 -2.23
C VAL A 124 -2.23 -1.52 -2.66
N THR A 125 -2.37 -1.26 -3.96
CA THR A 125 -3.27 -0.20 -4.45
C THR A 125 -4.73 -0.52 -4.13
N VAL A 126 -5.14 -1.79 -4.26
CA VAL A 126 -6.48 -2.26 -3.88
C VAL A 126 -6.75 -2.00 -2.40
N THR A 127 -5.83 -2.36 -1.51
CA THR A 127 -5.98 -2.11 -0.06
C THR A 127 -6.12 -0.64 0.26
N LEU A 128 -5.29 0.22 -0.32
CA LEU A 128 -5.34 1.67 -0.09
C LEU A 128 -6.67 2.26 -0.59
N ARG A 129 -7.14 1.83 -1.76
CA ARG A 129 -8.44 2.25 -2.31
C ARG A 129 -9.59 1.81 -1.41
N SER A 130 -9.58 0.55 -0.97
CA SER A 130 -10.62 0.03 -0.08
C SER A 130 -10.60 0.72 1.27
N LEU A 131 -9.42 1.00 1.82
CA LEU A 131 -9.25 1.81 3.02
C LEU A 131 -9.88 3.19 2.85
N GLY A 132 -9.56 3.90 1.76
CA GLY A 132 -10.14 5.20 1.46
C GLY A 132 -11.66 5.20 1.41
N LYS A 133 -12.28 4.20 0.74
CA LYS A 133 -13.74 4.04 0.71
C LYS A 133 -14.35 3.78 2.08
N LYS A 134 -13.69 2.96 2.92
CA LYS A 134 -14.18 2.66 4.28
C LYS A 134 -14.06 3.88 5.19
N VAL A 135 -12.94 4.57 5.12
CA VAL A 135 -12.70 5.83 5.82
C VAL A 135 -13.72 6.89 5.43
N GLU A 136 -14.01 7.07 4.15
CA GLU A 136 -15.01 8.04 3.68
C GLU A 136 -16.38 7.72 4.26
N LYS A 137 -16.77 6.44 4.25
CA LYS A 137 -18.05 5.99 4.80
C LYS A 137 -18.13 6.07 6.33
N SER A 138 -17.04 5.73 7.04
CA SER A 138 -17.04 5.60 8.50
C SER A 138 -16.64 6.88 9.23
N LEU A 139 -15.77 7.69 8.66
CA LEU A 139 -15.16 8.86 9.27
C LEU A 139 -15.48 10.17 8.53
N GLY A 140 -16.06 10.10 7.32
CA GLY A 140 -16.36 11.30 6.51
C GLY A 140 -15.12 12.01 5.96
N ILE A 141 -13.95 11.35 5.99
CA ILE A 141 -12.70 11.89 5.42
C ILE A 141 -12.68 11.55 3.93
N ALA A 142 -12.40 12.54 3.08
CA ALA A 142 -12.35 12.35 1.63
C ALA A 142 -11.39 11.21 1.25
N GLY A 143 -11.90 10.25 0.48
CA GLY A 143 -11.10 9.16 -0.06
C GLY A 143 -10.11 9.62 -1.13
N PRO A 144 -9.23 8.72 -1.60
CA PRO A 144 -8.32 9.03 -2.69
C PRO A 144 -9.10 9.42 -3.95
N LYS A 145 -8.56 10.38 -4.71
CA LYS A 145 -9.13 10.81 -5.99
C LYS A 145 -9.32 9.56 -6.86
N ALA A 146 -10.54 9.34 -7.33
CA ALA A 146 -10.84 8.17 -8.15
C ALA A 146 -10.26 8.36 -9.56
N VAL A 147 -9.49 7.38 -10.05
CA VAL A 147 -9.16 7.30 -11.47
C VAL A 147 -10.47 7.15 -12.25
N SER A 148 -10.65 7.93 -13.32
CA SER A 148 -11.81 7.78 -14.20
C SER A 148 -11.91 6.34 -14.70
N LYS A 149 -13.07 5.70 -14.52
CA LYS A 149 -13.33 4.28 -14.83
C LYS A 149 -12.93 3.87 -16.26
N ASP A 150 -12.88 4.82 -17.19
CA ASP A 150 -12.50 4.63 -18.59
C ASP A 150 -11.06 4.14 -18.78
N LYS A 151 -10.14 4.51 -17.89
CA LYS A 151 -8.71 4.14 -17.95
C LYS A 151 -8.37 2.79 -17.29
N ILE A 152 -9.28 2.22 -16.50
CA ILE A 152 -9.01 1.02 -15.68
C ILE A 152 -9.27 -0.29 -16.46
N TYR A 153 -10.04 -0.24 -17.56
CA TYR A 153 -10.47 -1.43 -18.31
C TYR A 153 -9.94 -1.53 -19.75
N ASN A 154 -9.14 -0.56 -20.21
CA ASN A 154 -8.71 -0.47 -21.62
C ASN A 154 -7.19 -0.47 -21.81
N ALA A 155 -6.46 -1.37 -21.15
CA ALA A 155 -5.08 -1.70 -21.50
C ALA A 155 -4.85 -3.21 -21.44
#